data_AF-A0A1I4GAH3-F1
#
_entry.id   AF-A0A1I4GAH3-F1
#
_cell.length_a   1.000
_cell.length_b   1.000
_cell.length_c   1.000
_cell.angle_alpha   90.00
_cell.angle_beta   90.00
_cell.angle_gamma   90.00
#
_symmetry.space_group_name_H-M   'P 1'
#
loop_
_entity.id
_entity.type
_entity.pdbx_description
1 polymer ?
#
loop_
_entity_poly.entity_id
_entity_poly.type
_entity_poly.pdbx_seq_one_letter_code
_entity_poly.pdbx_strand_id
1 'polypeptide(L)'
;METPSVNRRDVLEVPPAPMTSAAPSRARRVTRLWESAAGLGLAAAGVLHVAAAVDHLEAGDLAVGFFLLTALAQVGVAGWLAIGTWTGSRPSPQLVIMALLGTVSLLALYLVAHMTSLLDAFAVADHGSGGHGHGGVRDGQTQIDPVTGVDFSAGMPISSEGPLAMDGQQPASGRHGPDGIGTATVTAELLALTALTALAPAGWRGRIVNGLFALGALTWGLWFTGVLG
;
A
#
# COMPACT_ATOMS: atom_id res chain seq x y z
N MET A 1 1.18 -91.39 -16.60
CA MET A 1 2.24 -90.38 -16.76
C MET A 1 1.60 -89.05 -16.40
N GLU A 2 1.54 -88.76 -15.10
CA GLU A 2 0.84 -87.59 -14.55
C GLU A 2 1.80 -86.42 -14.48
N THR A 3 1.47 -85.33 -15.15
CA THR A 3 2.20 -84.07 -15.06
C THR A 3 1.72 -83.30 -13.83
N PRO A 4 2.61 -82.89 -12.90
CA PRO A 4 2.21 -82.11 -11.74
C PRO A 4 1.78 -80.70 -12.16
N SER A 5 0.53 -80.34 -11.83
CA SER A 5 0.00 -78.99 -11.98
C SER A 5 0.63 -78.06 -10.95
N VAL A 6 1.54 -77.19 -11.39
CA VAL A 6 2.13 -76.14 -10.56
C VAL A 6 1.06 -75.08 -10.27
N ASN A 7 0.64 -75.01 -9.01
CA ASN A 7 -0.37 -74.08 -8.51
C ASN A 7 0.23 -72.67 -8.44
N ARG A 8 0.00 -71.87 -9.50
CA ARG A 8 0.51 -70.51 -9.67
C ARG A 8 -0.35 -69.48 -8.90
N ARG A 9 -0.54 -69.69 -7.60
CA ARG A 9 -1.30 -68.77 -6.72
C ARG A 9 -0.51 -68.17 -5.57
N ASP A 10 0.81 -68.30 -5.58
CA ASP A 10 1.68 -67.46 -4.75
C ASP A 10 2.09 -66.22 -5.57
N VAL A 11 1.09 -65.42 -5.95
CA VAL A 11 1.33 -64.03 -6.31
C VAL A 11 1.60 -63.34 -4.98
N LEU A 12 2.88 -63.03 -4.72
CA LEU A 12 3.29 -62.11 -3.67
C LEU A 12 2.37 -60.89 -3.70
N GLU A 13 1.43 -60.84 -2.77
CA GLU A 13 0.63 -59.66 -2.48
C GLU A 13 1.60 -58.64 -1.90
N VAL A 14 2.21 -57.86 -2.79
CA VAL A 14 3.03 -56.72 -2.41
C VAL A 14 2.10 -55.77 -1.66
N PRO A 15 2.29 -55.54 -0.35
CA PRO A 15 1.45 -54.61 0.38
C PRO A 15 1.56 -53.25 -0.32
N PRO A 16 0.44 -52.57 -0.62
CA PRO A 16 0.50 -51.26 -1.24
C PRO A 16 1.35 -50.36 -0.36
N ALA A 17 2.46 -49.86 -0.91
CA ALA A 17 3.33 -48.94 -0.21
C ALA A 17 2.46 -47.82 0.36
N PRO A 18 2.62 -47.44 1.65
CA PRO A 18 1.84 -46.37 2.23
C PRO A 18 2.14 -45.12 1.42
N MET A 19 1.21 -44.74 0.54
CA MET A 19 1.20 -43.46 -0.12
C MET A 19 1.05 -42.42 0.98
N THR A 20 2.20 -41.95 1.44
CA THR A 20 2.33 -40.95 2.47
C THR A 20 1.71 -39.67 1.93
N SER A 21 0.45 -39.49 2.31
CA SER A 21 -0.41 -38.34 2.00
C SER A 21 0.12 -37.08 2.71
N ALA A 22 1.31 -36.62 2.32
CA ALA A 22 1.98 -35.45 2.89
C ALA A 22 1.51 -34.14 2.21
N ALA A 23 0.92 -34.23 1.02
CA ALA A 23 0.44 -33.10 0.20
C ALA A 23 -0.50 -32.10 0.93
N PRO A 24 -1.52 -32.53 1.73
CA PRO A 24 -2.45 -31.57 2.33
C PRO A 24 -1.79 -30.67 3.40
N SER A 25 -0.70 -31.12 4.03
CA SER A 25 0.00 -30.35 5.07
C SER A 25 0.82 -29.18 4.52
N ARG A 26 1.35 -29.31 3.29
CA ARG A 26 2.17 -28.27 2.66
C ARG A 26 1.31 -27.13 2.13
N ALA A 27 0.21 -27.45 1.45
CA ALA A 27 -0.73 -26.45 0.95
C ALA A 27 -1.26 -25.58 2.09
N ARG A 28 -1.66 -26.19 3.22
CA ARG A 28 -2.16 -25.46 4.39
C ARG A 28 -1.13 -24.51 5.00
N ARG A 29 0.15 -24.91 5.06
CA ARG A 29 1.24 -24.07 5.56
C ARG A 29 1.49 -22.87 4.66
N VAL A 30 1.50 -23.08 3.34
CA VAL A 30 1.66 -21.99 2.37
C VAL A 30 0.51 -21.00 2.46
N THR A 31 -0.74 -21.48 2.56
CA THR A 31 -1.90 -20.60 2.75
C THR A 31 -1.78 -19.76 4.02
N ARG A 32 -1.42 -20.38 5.15
CA ARG A 32 -1.21 -19.64 6.41
C ARG A 32 -0.11 -18.60 6.31
N LEU A 33 0.99 -18.91 5.62
CA LEU A 33 2.06 -17.94 5.38
C LEU A 33 1.54 -16.71 4.62
N TRP A 34 0.74 -16.92 3.58
CA TRP A 34 0.14 -15.83 2.82
C TRP A 34 -0.92 -15.06 3.61
N GLU A 35 -1.72 -15.74 4.44
CA GLU A 35 -2.65 -15.08 5.38
C GLU A 35 -1.91 -14.17 6.36
N SER A 36 -0.81 -14.65 6.95
CA SER A 36 0.03 -13.85 7.85
C SER A 36 0.72 -12.70 7.12
N ALA A 37 1.24 -12.92 5.91
CA ALA A 37 1.85 -11.86 5.10
C ALA A 37 0.83 -10.76 4.73
N ALA A 38 -0.39 -11.15 4.34
CA ALA A 38 -1.47 -10.22 4.05
C ALA A 38 -1.86 -9.41 5.28
N GLY A 39 -2.04 -10.07 6.43
CA GLY A 39 -2.37 -9.41 7.69
C GLY A 39 -1.28 -8.44 8.15
N LEU A 40 0.00 -8.83 8.08
CA LEU A 40 1.13 -7.97 8.43
C LEU A 40 1.26 -6.77 7.48
N GLY A 41 1.12 -7.00 6.16
CA GLY A 41 1.15 -5.92 5.17
C GLY A 41 0.05 -4.90 5.39
N LEU A 42 -1.19 -5.35 5.61
CA LEU A 42 -2.33 -4.47 5.90
C LEU A 42 -2.18 -3.73 7.23
N ALA A 43 -1.70 -4.39 8.28
CA ALA A 43 -1.46 -3.74 9.56
C ALA A 43 -0.38 -2.65 9.45
N ALA A 44 0.73 -2.95 8.77
CA ALA A 44 1.80 -1.99 8.54
C ALA A 44 1.33 -0.80 7.69
N ALA A 45 0.61 -1.07 6.60
CA ALA A 45 0.00 -0.03 5.77
C ALA A 45 -0.94 0.84 6.60
N GLY A 46 -1.80 0.24 7.44
CA GLY A 46 -2.74 1.00 8.27
C GLY A 46 -2.03 1.94 9.25
N VAL A 47 -0.98 1.46 9.92
CA VAL A 47 -0.16 2.31 10.82
C VAL A 47 0.51 3.45 10.04
N LEU A 48 1.01 3.18 8.85
CA LEU A 48 1.63 4.19 8.00
C LEU A 48 0.62 5.23 7.49
N HIS A 49 -0.62 4.83 7.21
CA HIS A 49 -1.69 5.78 6.89
C HIS A 49 -2.06 6.66 8.09
N VAL A 50 -2.02 6.14 9.33
CA VAL A 50 -2.17 6.98 10.53
C VAL A 50 -1.03 8.00 10.64
N ALA A 51 0.22 7.58 10.40
CA ALA A 51 1.36 8.50 10.38
C ALA A 51 1.19 9.58 9.31
N ALA A 52 0.78 9.19 8.09
CA ALA A 52 0.48 10.13 7.03
C ALA A 52 -0.66 11.09 7.39
N ALA A 53 -1.68 10.63 8.11
CA ALA A 53 -2.76 11.50 8.60
C ALA A 53 -2.24 12.58 9.56
N VAL A 54 -1.28 12.25 10.42
CA VAL A 54 -0.63 13.22 11.33
C VAL A 54 0.16 14.25 10.55
N ASP A 55 0.91 13.82 9.53
CA ASP A 55 1.67 14.73 8.66
C ASP A 55 0.75 15.66 7.84
N HIS A 56 -0.51 15.27 7.63
CA HIS A 56 -1.50 16.04 6.88
C HIS A 56 -2.51 16.80 7.75
N LEU A 57 -2.27 16.95 9.07
CA LEU A 57 -3.14 17.75 9.94
C LEU A 57 -3.28 19.20 9.44
N GLU A 58 -2.21 19.76 8.85
CA GLU A 58 -2.22 21.10 8.26
C GLU A 58 -2.86 21.15 6.85
N ALA A 59 -3.05 19.99 6.20
CA ALA A 59 -3.63 19.88 4.86
C ALA A 59 -5.17 19.80 4.87
N GLY A 60 -5.79 19.78 6.06
CA GLY A 60 -7.24 19.85 6.26
C GLY A 60 -7.92 18.51 6.59
N ASP A 61 -9.11 18.63 7.18
CA ASP A 61 -9.87 17.51 7.77
C ASP A 61 -10.19 16.37 6.79
N LEU A 62 -10.35 16.68 5.50
CA LEU A 62 -10.68 15.68 4.49
C LEU A 62 -9.51 14.74 4.19
N ALA A 63 -8.29 15.27 4.09
CA ALA A 63 -7.09 14.46 3.89
C ALA A 63 -6.87 13.53 5.09
N VAL A 64 -6.92 14.11 6.30
CA VAL A 64 -6.82 13.37 7.58
C VAL A 64 -7.89 12.28 7.65
N GLY A 65 -9.16 12.63 7.37
CA GLY A 65 -10.28 11.70 7.39
C GLY A 65 -10.13 10.55 6.39
N PHE A 66 -9.65 10.82 5.18
CA PHE A 66 -9.38 9.80 4.18
C PHE A 66 -8.29 8.82 4.62
N PHE A 67 -7.17 9.32 5.14
CA PHE A 67 -6.08 8.49 5.66
C PHE A 67 -6.54 7.64 6.86
N LEU A 68 -7.28 8.22 7.81
CA LEU A 68 -7.81 7.49 8.97
C LEU A 68 -8.85 6.43 8.59
N LEU A 69 -9.73 6.72 7.63
CA LEU A 69 -10.69 5.75 7.11
C LEU A 69 -9.98 4.57 6.43
N THR A 70 -8.96 4.86 5.64
CA THR A 70 -8.11 3.86 4.99
C THR A 70 -7.40 3.00 6.04
N ALA A 71 -6.78 3.63 7.04
CA ALA A 71 -6.13 2.94 8.15
C ALA A 71 -7.10 2.02 8.90
N LEU A 72 -8.30 2.52 9.22
CA LEU A 72 -9.32 1.73 9.91
C LEU A 72 -9.73 0.50 9.10
N ALA A 73 -9.96 0.67 7.79
CA ALA A 73 -10.30 -0.44 6.90
C ALA A 73 -9.19 -1.49 6.87
N GLN A 74 -7.93 -1.06 6.74
CA GLN A 74 -6.78 -1.95 6.66
C GLN A 74 -6.52 -2.70 7.97
N VAL A 75 -6.54 -2.00 9.11
CA VAL A 75 -6.40 -2.61 10.43
C VAL A 75 -7.57 -3.55 10.73
N GLY A 76 -8.79 -3.20 10.31
CA GLY A 76 -9.96 -4.07 10.43
C GLY A 76 -9.80 -5.39 9.67
N VAL A 77 -9.37 -5.33 8.40
CA VAL A 77 -9.10 -6.53 7.60
C VAL A 77 -7.91 -7.32 8.16
N ALA A 78 -6.84 -6.65 8.60
CA ALA A 78 -5.70 -7.30 9.24
C ALA A 78 -6.11 -8.06 10.51
N GLY A 79 -6.91 -7.42 11.37
CA GLY A 79 -7.47 -8.03 12.58
C GLY A 79 -8.35 -9.23 12.26
N TRP A 80 -9.21 -9.11 11.23
CA TRP A 80 -10.03 -10.23 10.77
C TRP A 80 -9.18 -11.42 10.29
N LEU A 81 -8.12 -11.19 9.50
CA LEU A 81 -7.19 -12.23 9.07
C LEU A 81 -6.46 -12.85 10.27
N ALA A 82 -6.00 -12.05 11.22
CA ALA A 82 -5.36 -12.54 12.45
C ALA A 82 -6.30 -13.45 13.25
N ILE A 83 -7.55 -13.06 13.47
CA ILE A 83 -8.58 -13.88 14.13
C ILE A 83 -8.81 -15.18 13.34
N GLY A 84 -8.87 -15.11 12.00
CA GLY A 84 -8.98 -16.29 11.13
C GLY A 84 -7.83 -17.28 11.35
N THR A 85 -6.59 -16.79 11.36
CA THR A 85 -5.41 -17.62 11.60
C THR A 85 -5.41 -18.25 13.00
N TRP A 86 -5.84 -17.52 14.02
CA TRP A 86 -5.89 -17.99 15.41
C TRP A 86 -6.99 -19.03 15.63
N THR A 87 -8.18 -18.82 15.05
CA THR A 87 -9.31 -19.76 15.12
C THR A 87 -9.16 -20.95 14.16
N GLY A 88 -8.19 -20.91 13.25
CA GLY A 88 -8.01 -21.92 12.21
C GLY A 88 -9.08 -21.91 11.12
N SER A 89 -9.90 -20.84 11.08
CA SER A 89 -10.93 -20.63 10.07
C SER A 89 -10.29 -20.27 8.73
N ARG A 90 -10.84 -20.81 7.64
CA ARG A 90 -10.39 -20.41 6.30
C ARG A 90 -11.03 -19.07 5.94
N PRO A 91 -10.27 -18.10 5.39
CA PRO A 91 -10.84 -16.86 4.91
C PRO A 91 -11.81 -17.15 3.77
N SER A 92 -13.00 -16.54 3.83
CA SER A 92 -13.96 -16.66 2.74
C SER A 92 -13.36 -16.04 1.47
N PRO A 93 -13.38 -16.73 0.31
CA PRO A 93 -12.92 -16.18 -0.95
C PRO A 93 -13.58 -14.85 -1.31
N GLN A 94 -14.86 -14.69 -0.94
CA GLN A 94 -15.60 -13.44 -1.15
C GLN A 94 -14.98 -12.29 -0.36
N LEU A 95 -14.59 -12.53 0.90
CA LEU A 95 -13.97 -11.50 1.73
C LEU A 95 -12.56 -11.13 1.26
N VAL A 96 -11.78 -12.11 0.77
CA VAL A 96 -10.47 -11.83 0.14
C VAL A 96 -10.64 -10.97 -1.11
N ILE A 97 -11.62 -11.28 -1.96
CA ILE A 97 -11.93 -10.48 -3.15
C ILE A 97 -12.41 -9.08 -2.77
N MET A 98 -13.30 -8.95 -1.77
CA MET A 98 -13.78 -7.66 -1.29
C MET A 98 -12.66 -6.81 -0.69
N ALA A 99 -11.75 -7.42 0.08
CA ALA A 99 -10.58 -6.73 0.60
C ALA A 99 -9.68 -6.23 -0.53
N LEU A 100 -9.40 -7.08 -1.54
CA LEU A 100 -8.59 -6.71 -2.69
C LEU A 100 -9.25 -5.59 -3.53
N LEU A 101 -10.56 -5.68 -3.77
CA LEU A 101 -11.32 -4.62 -4.43
C LEU A 101 -11.32 -3.33 -3.62
N GLY A 102 -11.44 -3.41 -2.30
CA GLY A 102 -11.36 -2.26 -1.40
C GLY A 102 -10.00 -1.56 -1.50
N THR A 103 -8.89 -2.29 -1.38
CA THR A 103 -7.54 -1.74 -1.52
C THR A 103 -7.31 -1.11 -2.89
N VAL A 104 -7.71 -1.80 -3.97
CA VAL A 104 -7.57 -1.27 -5.33
C VAL A 104 -8.46 -0.03 -5.55
N SER A 105 -9.67 -0.01 -4.98
CA SER A 105 -10.59 1.14 -5.10
C SER A 105 -10.06 2.35 -4.35
N LEU A 106 -9.45 2.16 -3.16
CA LEU A 106 -8.79 3.24 -2.42
C LEU A 106 -7.60 3.80 -3.19
N LEU A 107 -6.78 2.94 -3.81
CA LEU A 107 -5.69 3.37 -4.67
C LEU A 107 -6.18 4.16 -5.89
N ALA A 108 -7.24 3.67 -6.54
CA ALA A 108 -7.85 4.38 -7.66
C ALA A 108 -8.45 5.72 -7.25
N LEU A 109 -9.12 5.78 -6.09
CA LEU A 109 -9.69 7.02 -5.55
C LEU A 109 -8.59 8.03 -5.24
N TYR A 110 -7.47 7.59 -4.64
CA TYR A 110 -6.29 8.40 -4.42
C TYR A 110 -5.74 8.98 -5.73
N LEU A 111 -5.59 8.15 -6.77
CA LEU A 111 -5.13 8.60 -8.09
C LEU A 111 -6.08 9.64 -8.71
N VAL A 112 -7.39 9.41 -8.63
CA VAL A 112 -8.39 10.36 -9.14
C VAL A 112 -8.31 11.67 -8.38
N ALA A 113 -8.24 11.63 -7.05
CA ALA A 113 -8.15 12.81 -6.21
C ALA A 113 -6.89 13.63 -6.55
N HIS A 114 -5.77 12.96 -6.82
CA HIS A 114 -4.51 13.57 -7.25
C HIS A 114 -4.61 14.18 -8.66
N MET A 115 -5.16 13.46 -9.65
CA MET A 115 -5.27 13.96 -11.03
C MET A 115 -6.25 15.12 -11.20
N THR A 116 -7.22 15.25 -10.30
CA THR A 116 -8.29 16.25 -10.42
C THR A 116 -8.05 17.47 -9.55
N SER A 117 -6.96 17.54 -8.79
CA SER A 117 -6.75 18.53 -7.74
C SER A 117 -7.98 18.66 -6.82
N LEU A 118 -8.78 17.61 -6.68
CA LEU A 118 -9.98 17.64 -5.83
C LEU A 118 -9.59 17.95 -4.39
N LEU A 119 -8.41 17.48 -3.95
CA LEU A 119 -7.88 17.80 -2.62
C LEU A 119 -7.54 19.30 -2.48
N ASP A 120 -7.02 19.94 -3.53
CA ASP A 120 -6.73 21.39 -3.52
C ASP A 120 -8.02 22.21 -3.43
N ALA A 121 -9.08 21.77 -4.12
CA ALA A 121 -10.39 22.43 -4.08
C ALA A 121 -11.03 22.38 -2.68
N PHE A 122 -10.64 21.41 -1.84
CA PHE A 122 -11.09 21.28 -0.46
C PHE A 122 -10.14 21.90 0.57
N ALA A 123 -8.84 22.04 0.26
CA ALA A 123 -7.86 22.70 1.12
C ALA A 123 -8.11 24.21 1.27
N VAL A 124 -8.83 24.84 0.34
CA VAL A 124 -9.18 26.27 0.39
C VAL A 124 -10.35 26.56 1.37
N ALA A 125 -10.98 25.54 1.95
CA ALA A 125 -12.14 25.73 2.82
C ALA A 125 -11.83 26.23 4.25
N ASP A 126 -10.62 26.70 4.54
CA ASP A 126 -10.31 27.41 5.78
C ASP A 126 -10.59 28.91 5.62
N HIS A 127 -11.87 29.23 5.46
CA HIS A 127 -12.41 30.58 5.51
C HIS A 127 -13.34 30.71 6.72
N GLY A 128 -12.74 30.84 7.90
CA GLY A 128 -13.43 31.46 9.03
C GLY A 128 -12.87 31.21 10.43
N SER A 129 -11.79 31.90 10.82
CA SER A 129 -11.87 33.00 11.80
C SER A 129 -10.50 33.40 12.39
N GLY A 130 -10.02 34.59 12.02
CA GLY A 130 -9.43 35.58 12.93
C GLY A 130 -8.15 35.26 13.71
N GLY A 131 -7.05 35.90 13.30
CA GLY A 131 -5.93 36.14 14.22
C GLY A 131 -4.67 36.67 13.53
N HIS A 132 -4.55 37.99 13.41
CA HIS A 132 -3.24 38.60 13.18
C HIS A 132 -2.29 38.23 14.33
N GLY A 133 -1.27 37.40 14.06
CA GLY A 133 -0.24 37.01 15.01
C GLY A 133 1.15 37.39 14.51
N HIS A 134 1.53 38.65 14.67
CA HIS A 134 2.95 39.01 14.68
C HIS A 134 3.55 38.57 16.02
N GLY A 135 4.55 37.69 16.01
CA GLY A 135 5.43 37.51 17.17
C GLY A 135 6.13 36.17 17.24
N GLY A 136 7.46 36.17 17.07
CA GLY A 136 8.27 35.03 17.50
C GLY A 136 9.65 34.90 16.86
N VAL A 137 10.50 35.92 16.95
CA VAL A 137 11.95 35.76 16.77
C VAL A 137 12.56 35.20 18.07
N ARG A 138 13.35 34.11 17.97
CA ARG A 138 14.46 33.63 18.84
C ARG A 138 14.66 32.12 18.58
N ASP A 139 15.82 31.52 18.36
CA ASP A 139 17.26 31.84 18.39
C ASP A 139 17.89 30.93 17.30
N GLY A 140 18.89 31.28 16.50
CA GLY A 140 20.01 32.19 16.74
C GLY A 140 21.31 31.41 16.95
N GLN A 141 21.77 30.60 15.97
CA GLN A 141 23.20 30.41 15.66
C GLN A 141 23.45 29.56 14.40
N THR A 142 24.21 30.15 13.46
CA THR A 142 24.81 29.60 12.21
C THR A 142 23.97 29.55 10.92
N GLN A 143 23.39 30.68 10.50
CA GLN A 143 22.66 30.75 9.22
C GLN A 143 23.08 31.89 8.29
N ILE A 144 24.19 32.57 8.56
CA ILE A 144 24.77 33.56 7.65
C ILE A 144 26.16 33.08 7.26
N ASP A 145 26.39 32.89 5.97
CA ASP A 145 27.72 32.60 5.45
C ASP A 145 28.65 33.80 5.72
N PRO A 146 29.74 33.63 6.51
CA PRO A 146 30.64 34.74 6.82
C PRO A 146 31.43 35.26 5.62
N VAL A 147 31.48 34.52 4.50
CA VAL A 147 32.21 34.92 3.29
C VAL A 147 31.31 35.73 2.35
N THR A 148 30.05 35.33 2.20
CA THR A 148 29.13 35.95 1.23
C THR A 148 28.07 36.84 1.87
N GLY A 149 27.89 36.78 3.20
CA GLY A 149 26.87 37.52 3.94
C GLY A 149 25.44 37.04 3.66
N VAL A 150 25.27 35.92 2.95
CA VAL A 150 23.96 35.37 2.57
C VAL A 150 23.33 34.67 3.76
N ASP A 151 22.09 35.03 4.06
CA ASP A 151 21.25 34.39 5.06
C ASP A 151 20.51 33.20 4.44
N PHE A 152 20.88 31.97 4.82
CA PHE A 152 20.22 30.77 4.33
C PHE A 152 18.85 30.51 4.96
N SER A 153 18.40 31.35 5.90
CA SER A 153 17.04 31.31 6.45
C SER A 153 16.01 31.93 5.51
N ALA A 154 16.47 32.81 4.63
CA ALA A 154 15.61 33.52 3.69
C ALA A 154 15.17 32.64 2.51
N GLY A 155 15.75 31.45 2.34
CA GLY A 155 15.57 30.61 1.15
C GLY A 155 16.28 31.21 -0.07
N MET A 156 16.91 30.39 -0.91
CA MET A 156 17.43 30.90 -2.19
C MET A 156 16.25 31.15 -3.14
N PRO A 157 16.15 32.34 -3.76
CA PRO A 157 15.19 32.54 -4.83
C PRO A 157 15.57 31.64 -6.00
N ILE A 158 14.72 30.66 -6.30
CA ILE A 158 14.82 29.90 -7.54
C ILE A 158 14.45 30.89 -8.64
N SER A 159 15.45 31.44 -9.33
CA SER A 159 15.19 32.29 -10.50
C SER A 159 14.52 31.46 -11.56
N SER A 160 13.20 31.62 -11.70
CA SER A 160 12.38 31.06 -12.78
C SER A 160 12.40 31.96 -14.02
N GLU A 161 13.48 32.71 -14.24
CA GLU A 161 13.67 33.53 -15.45
C GLU A 161 14.02 32.65 -16.65
N GLY A 162 13.03 31.87 -17.08
CA GLY A 162 12.95 31.23 -18.38
C GLY A 162 11.61 31.57 -19.03
N PRO A 163 11.48 31.52 -20.36
CA PRO A 163 10.30 31.95 -21.11
C PRO A 163 9.01 31.13 -20.86
N LEU A 164 8.98 30.29 -19.82
CA LEU A 164 7.85 29.44 -19.40
C LEU A 164 7.55 29.61 -17.89
N ALA A 165 7.81 30.78 -17.30
CA ALA A 165 7.35 31.10 -15.96
C ALA A 165 5.82 31.24 -15.95
N MET A 166 5.11 30.15 -15.65
CA MET A 166 3.68 30.16 -15.34
C MET A 166 3.45 31.05 -14.11
N ASP A 167 2.49 31.98 -14.23
CA ASP A 167 1.97 32.92 -13.21
C ASP A 167 2.36 32.64 -11.74
N GLY A 168 3.52 33.15 -11.32
CA GLY A 168 3.79 33.71 -9.99
C GLY A 168 3.48 32.91 -8.71
N GLN A 169 2.94 31.70 -8.77
CA GLN A 169 2.75 30.84 -7.62
C GLN A 169 4.10 30.20 -7.31
N GLN A 170 4.66 30.56 -6.15
CA GLN A 170 5.76 29.80 -5.57
C GLN A 170 5.33 28.33 -5.57
N PRO A 171 6.11 27.40 -6.17
CA PRO A 171 5.92 26.00 -5.86
C PRO A 171 6.09 25.90 -4.35
N ALA A 172 5.05 25.47 -3.64
CA ALA A 172 5.16 25.18 -2.23
C ALA A 172 6.30 24.18 -2.09
N SER A 173 7.48 24.65 -1.69
CA SER A 173 8.61 23.80 -1.36
C SER A 173 8.29 23.18 0.00
N GLY A 174 7.27 22.32 0.02
CA GLY A 174 7.03 21.39 1.10
C GLY A 174 8.32 20.62 1.26
N ARG A 175 8.92 20.76 2.43
CA ARG A 175 10.20 20.16 2.82
C ARG A 175 10.11 18.65 2.59
N HIS A 176 10.50 18.17 1.40
CA HIS A 176 10.64 16.75 1.12
C HIS A 176 11.88 16.28 1.90
N GLY A 177 11.71 16.02 3.19
CA GLY A 177 12.61 15.13 3.92
C GLY A 177 12.58 13.75 3.23
N PRO A 178 13.58 12.90 3.42
CA PRO A 178 13.66 11.62 2.71
C PRO A 178 12.32 10.88 2.85
N ASP A 179 11.66 10.61 1.71
CA ASP A 179 10.30 10.05 1.55
C ASP A 179 10.17 8.61 2.07
N GLY A 180 10.68 8.34 3.26
CA GLY A 180 10.73 7.03 3.88
C GLY A 180 9.35 6.52 4.24
N ILE A 181 8.45 7.42 4.69
CA ILE A 181 7.07 7.05 5.03
C ILE A 181 6.29 6.68 3.77
N GLY A 182 6.38 7.48 2.70
CA GLY A 182 5.74 7.19 1.41
C GLY A 182 6.24 5.86 0.83
N THR A 183 7.56 5.67 0.78
CA THR A 183 8.18 4.43 0.27
C THR A 183 7.80 3.21 1.11
N ALA A 184 7.79 3.34 2.44
CA ALA A 184 7.38 2.28 3.34
C ALA A 184 5.90 1.92 3.15
N THR A 185 5.04 2.93 2.94
CA THR A 185 3.60 2.74 2.72
C THR A 185 3.37 1.94 1.45
N VAL A 186 4.00 2.36 0.34
CA VAL A 186 3.93 1.64 -0.94
C VAL A 186 4.44 0.21 -0.80
N THR A 187 5.53 0.00 -0.08
CA THR A 187 6.09 -1.35 0.16
C THR A 187 5.11 -2.24 0.94
N ALA A 188 4.48 -1.70 1.98
CA ALA A 188 3.49 -2.41 2.78
C ALA A 188 2.24 -2.77 1.95
N GLU A 189 1.76 -1.84 1.11
CA GLU A 189 0.64 -2.06 0.20
C GLU A 189 0.94 -3.14 -0.85
N LEU A 190 2.13 -3.11 -1.45
CA LEU A 190 2.55 -4.12 -2.42
C LEU A 190 2.64 -5.51 -1.78
N LEU A 191 3.13 -5.61 -0.54
CA LEU A 191 3.14 -6.86 0.21
C LEU A 191 1.71 -7.36 0.46
N ALA A 192 0.81 -6.48 0.91
CA ALA A 192 -0.59 -6.81 1.15
C ALA A 192 -1.30 -7.28 -0.13
N LEU A 193 -1.19 -6.54 -1.23
CA LEU A 193 -1.78 -6.86 -2.52
C LEU A 193 -1.24 -8.18 -3.07
N THR A 194 0.07 -8.42 -2.97
CA THR A 194 0.69 -9.67 -3.43
C THR A 194 0.15 -10.85 -2.63
N ALA A 195 0.10 -10.73 -1.31
CA ALA A 195 -0.38 -11.79 -0.43
C ALA A 195 -1.89 -12.06 -0.62
N LEU A 196 -2.73 -11.02 -0.74
CA LEU A 196 -4.16 -11.16 -1.02
C LEU A 196 -4.40 -11.79 -2.41
N THR A 197 -3.62 -11.41 -3.41
CA THR A 197 -3.69 -12.02 -4.75
C THR A 197 -3.31 -13.50 -4.69
N ALA A 198 -2.30 -13.87 -3.88
CA ALA A 198 -1.92 -15.26 -3.66
C ALA A 198 -3.00 -16.07 -2.91
N LEU A 199 -3.88 -15.42 -2.15
CA LEU A 199 -5.03 -16.04 -1.47
C LEU A 199 -6.28 -16.12 -2.35
N ALA A 200 -6.35 -15.37 -3.44
CA ALA A 200 -7.51 -15.36 -4.34
C ALA A 200 -7.75 -16.76 -4.98
N PRO A 201 -8.99 -17.09 -5.39
CA PRO A 201 -9.28 -18.31 -6.12
C PRO A 201 -8.47 -18.44 -7.41
N ALA A 202 -7.97 -19.64 -7.72
CA ALA A 202 -7.10 -19.87 -8.88
C ALA A 202 -7.68 -19.36 -10.21
N GLY A 203 -8.99 -19.51 -10.42
CA GLY A 203 -9.68 -19.02 -11.63
C GLY A 203 -9.75 -17.48 -11.76
N TRP A 204 -9.48 -16.74 -10.68
CA TRP A 204 -9.51 -15.27 -10.65
C TRP A 204 -8.11 -14.65 -10.61
N ARG A 205 -7.09 -15.37 -10.15
CA ARG A 205 -5.71 -14.85 -10.00
C ARG A 205 -5.18 -14.19 -11.27
N GLY A 206 -5.33 -14.85 -12.42
CA GLY A 206 -4.87 -14.28 -13.70
C GLY A 206 -5.55 -12.96 -14.05
N ARG A 207 -6.87 -12.86 -13.80
CA ARG A 207 -7.62 -11.61 -14.05
C ARG A 207 -7.18 -10.50 -13.11
N ILE A 208 -6.99 -10.81 -11.83
CA ILE A 208 -6.52 -9.87 -10.82
C ILE A 208 -5.14 -9.34 -11.19
N VAL A 209 -4.19 -10.25 -11.49
CA VAL A 209 -2.82 -9.88 -11.89
C VAL A 209 -2.82 -9.02 -13.14
N ASN A 210 -3.60 -9.39 -14.18
CA ASN A 210 -3.72 -8.57 -15.39
C ASN A 210 -4.30 -7.19 -15.11
N GLY A 211 -5.30 -7.10 -14.23
CA GLY A 211 -5.88 -5.84 -13.79
C GLY A 211 -4.88 -4.95 -13.06
N LEU A 212 -4.07 -5.54 -12.15
CA LEU A 212 -3.01 -4.83 -11.44
C LEU A 212 -1.91 -4.34 -12.40
N PHE A 213 -1.53 -5.14 -13.40
CA PHE A 213 -0.59 -4.70 -14.43
C PHE A 213 -1.16 -3.57 -15.30
N ALA A 214 -2.42 -3.67 -15.72
CA ALA A 214 -3.07 -2.62 -16.49
C ALA A 214 -3.15 -1.31 -15.69
N LEU A 215 -3.50 -1.39 -14.40
CA LEU A 215 -3.51 -0.25 -13.50
C LEU A 215 -2.11 0.36 -13.35
N GLY A 216 -1.08 -0.47 -13.10
CA GLY A 216 0.30 -0.01 -12.99
C GLY A 216 0.82 0.63 -14.28
N ALA A 217 0.51 0.06 -15.45
CA ALA A 217 0.86 0.63 -16.74
C ALA A 217 0.17 1.98 -16.99
N LEU A 218 -1.10 2.10 -16.57
CA LEU A 218 -1.85 3.34 -16.65
C LEU A 218 -1.25 4.42 -15.73
N THR A 219 -0.99 4.09 -14.46
CA THR A 219 -0.31 5.01 -13.52
C THR A 219 1.04 5.46 -14.05
N TRP A 220 1.83 4.54 -14.59
CA TRP A 220 3.13 4.86 -15.18
C TRP A 220 3.00 5.79 -16.40
N GLY A 221 2.04 5.52 -17.29
CA GLY A 221 1.75 6.40 -18.43
C GLY A 221 1.33 7.80 -18.01
N LEU A 222 0.44 7.92 -17.02
CA LEU A 222 -0.01 9.20 -16.47
C LEU A 222 1.14 10.01 -15.86
N TRP A 223 2.03 9.36 -15.12
CA TRP A 223 3.25 9.97 -14.60
C TRP A 223 4.16 10.46 -15.75
N PHE A 224 4.37 9.63 -16.78
CA PHE A 224 5.20 10.00 -17.92
C PHE A 224 4.65 11.21 -18.70
N THR A 225 3.32 11.39 -18.70
CA THR A 225 2.66 12.55 -19.32
C THR A 225 2.62 13.81 -18.45
N GLY A 226 3.16 13.76 -17.22
CA GLY A 226 3.16 14.88 -16.28
C GLY A 226 1.79 15.13 -15.62
N VAL A 227 0.86 14.18 -15.68
CA VAL A 227 -0.45 14.31 -15.03
C VAL A 227 -0.38 14.00 -13.53
N LEU A 228 0.57 13.15 -13.13
CA LEU A 228 0.79 12.77 -11.73
C LEU A 228 2.07 13.37 -11.12
N GLY A 229 2.84 14.17 -11.87
CA GLY A 229 4.19 14.62 -11.50
C GLY A 229 4.39 16.12 -11.65
#